data_AF-A0A2E3TUL6-F1
#
_entry.id   AF-A0A2E3TUL6-F1
#
_cell.length_a   1.000
_cell.length_b   1.000
_cell.length_c   1.000
_cell.angle_alpha   90.00
_cell.angle_beta   90.00
_cell.angle_gamma   90.00
#
_symmetry.space_group_name_H-M   'P 1'
#
loop_
_entity.id
_entity.type
_entity.pdbx_description
1 polymer ?
#
loop_
_entity_poly.entity_id
_entity_poly.type
_entity_poly.pdbx_seq_one_letter_code
_entity_poly.pdbx_strand_id
1 'polypeptide(L)'
;MLTVSDHDQETITDLNPVELAEALSDVSGVEVANDGTAALIHRRASDADIDDERLQAMIRAVDGVEAATALTPDVWMAWTEPGRAFGSTPIPIYGQHGSPRCRTQMAIVSGGDHRVAAVARQIEQSHPSVLDWAPLIAGLLQIDGDAS
;
A
#
# COMPACT_ATOMS: atom_id res chain seq x y z
N MET A 1 -19.60 17.48 -7.04
CA MET A 1 -19.17 16.42 -6.10
C MET A 1 -17.93 15.78 -6.67
N LEU A 2 -16.90 15.63 -5.85
CA LEU A 2 -15.72 14.85 -6.15
C LEU A 2 -15.70 13.67 -5.18
N THR A 3 -15.68 12.45 -5.69
CA THR A 3 -15.53 11.23 -4.91
C THR A 3 -14.20 10.59 -5.32
N VAL A 4 -13.34 10.28 -4.36
CA VAL A 4 -12.03 9.68 -4.60
C VAL A 4 -11.90 8.39 -3.82
N SER A 5 -11.11 7.43 -4.32
CA SER A 5 -10.63 6.31 -3.50
C SER A 5 -9.19 6.55 -3.05
N ASP A 6 -8.86 5.93 -1.94
CA ASP A 6 -7.53 5.85 -1.35
C ASP A 6 -6.63 4.84 -2.07
N HIS A 7 -7.19 3.75 -2.59
CA HIS A 7 -6.48 2.73 -3.37
C HIS A 7 -7.42 1.98 -4.32
N ASP A 8 -6.84 1.13 -5.18
CA ASP A 8 -7.53 0.08 -5.93
C ASP A 8 -7.26 -1.29 -5.27
N GLN A 9 -7.65 -2.38 -5.94
CA GLN A 9 -7.48 -3.74 -5.43
C GLN A 9 -7.01 -4.65 -6.56
N GLU A 10 -6.21 -5.65 -6.21
CA GLU A 10 -5.85 -6.74 -7.10
C GLU A 10 -6.64 -8.02 -6.80
N THR A 11 -6.84 -8.83 -7.83
CA THR A 11 -7.56 -10.11 -7.70
C THR A 11 -6.62 -11.18 -7.17
N ILE A 12 -6.97 -11.82 -6.05
CA ILE A 12 -6.29 -12.99 -5.52
C ILE A 12 -6.77 -14.23 -6.26
N THR A 13 -5.83 -14.91 -6.91
CA THR A 13 -6.06 -16.13 -7.69
C THR A 13 -5.57 -17.39 -6.98
N ASP A 14 -4.61 -17.23 -6.07
CA ASP A 14 -4.16 -18.29 -5.17
C ASP A 14 -4.52 -17.92 -3.73
N LEU A 15 -5.41 -18.70 -3.14
CA LEU A 15 -5.88 -18.49 -1.76
C LEU A 15 -4.95 -19.14 -0.72
N ASN A 16 -3.88 -19.80 -1.15
CA ASN A 16 -2.84 -20.24 -0.22
C ASN A 16 -2.07 -19.01 0.28
N PRO A 17 -2.03 -18.78 1.60
CA PRO A 17 -1.33 -17.64 2.17
C PRO A 17 0.18 -17.71 1.93
N VAL A 18 0.79 -16.55 1.74
CA VAL A 18 2.24 -16.38 1.83
C VAL A 18 2.60 -16.25 3.31
N GLU A 19 3.32 -17.25 3.85
CA GLU A 19 3.55 -17.39 5.29
C GLU A 19 4.81 -16.65 5.78
N LEU A 20 4.87 -15.34 5.55
CA LEU A 20 6.01 -14.52 5.96
C LEU A 20 6.17 -14.41 7.48
N ALA A 21 5.06 -14.31 8.22
CA ALA A 21 5.08 -14.21 9.68
C ALA A 21 5.63 -15.49 10.32
N GLU A 22 5.24 -16.65 9.81
CA GLU A 22 5.78 -17.94 10.24
C GLU A 22 7.26 -18.08 9.86
N ALA A 23 7.63 -17.71 8.63
CA ALA A 23 9.02 -17.79 8.17
C ALA A 23 10.01 -16.94 9.00
N LEU A 24 9.52 -15.88 9.65
CA LEU A 24 10.34 -14.99 10.49
C LEU A 24 10.10 -15.18 11.99
N SER A 25 9.31 -16.17 12.43
CA SER A 25 8.90 -16.31 13.83
C SER A 25 10.06 -16.54 14.80
N ASP A 26 11.15 -17.15 14.32
CA ASP A 26 12.33 -17.48 15.12
C ASP A 26 13.37 -16.36 15.12
N VAL A 27 13.12 -15.26 14.40
CA VAL A 27 14.02 -14.10 14.39
C VAL A 27 13.69 -13.21 15.57
N SER A 28 14.55 -13.24 16.60
CA SER A 28 14.40 -12.41 17.80
C SER A 28 14.25 -10.92 17.45
N GLY A 29 13.26 -10.27 18.06
CA GLY A 29 13.02 -8.84 17.88
C GLY A 29 12.36 -8.46 16.55
N VAL A 30 11.90 -9.43 15.75
CA VAL A 30 11.15 -9.20 14.51
C VAL A 30 9.67 -9.53 14.70
N GLU A 31 8.80 -8.59 14.33
CA GLU A 31 7.35 -8.75 14.33
C GLU A 31 6.81 -8.48 12.93
N VAL A 32 5.90 -9.34 12.44
CA VAL A 32 5.28 -9.20 11.11
C VAL A 32 3.80 -8.88 11.26
N ALA A 33 3.35 -7.83 10.59
CA ALA A 33 1.95 -7.45 10.48
C ALA A 33 1.51 -7.57 9.01
N ASN A 34 0.64 -8.54 8.72
CA ASN A 34 0.10 -8.76 7.39
C ASN A 34 -1.03 -7.78 7.08
N ASP A 35 -1.06 -7.26 5.85
CA ASP A 35 -2.12 -6.41 5.32
C ASP A 35 -2.35 -6.73 3.83
N GLY A 36 -3.17 -7.76 3.58
CA GLY A 36 -3.52 -8.22 2.24
C GLY A 36 -2.30 -8.64 1.43
N THR A 37 -1.95 -7.85 0.42
CA THR A 37 -0.84 -8.10 -0.51
C THR A 37 0.49 -7.48 -0.05
N ALA A 38 0.49 -6.79 1.08
CA ALA A 38 1.68 -6.26 1.73
C ALA A 38 1.80 -6.74 3.19
N ALA A 39 2.99 -6.62 3.75
CA ALA A 39 3.25 -6.85 5.16
C ALA A 39 4.29 -5.85 5.66
N LEU A 40 4.10 -5.38 6.89
CA LEU A 40 5.10 -4.61 7.62
C LEU A 40 5.91 -5.54 8.52
N ILE A 41 7.22 -5.38 8.49
CA ILE A 41 8.17 -6.12 9.31
C ILE A 41 8.84 -5.10 10.23
N HIS A 42 8.55 -5.20 11.52
CA HIS A 42 9.11 -4.34 12.55
C HIS A 42 10.30 -5.04 13.20
N ARG A 43 11.47 -4.43 13.12
CA ARG A 43 12.68 -4.84 13.82
C ARG A 43 12.86 -3.94 15.04
N ARG A 44 12.75 -4.48 16.26
CA ARG A 44 13.07 -3.71 17.47
C ARG A 44 14.58 -3.54 17.57
N ALA A 45 15.07 -2.34 17.28
CA ALA A 45 16.49 -2.01 17.19
C ALA A 45 17.34 -2.45 18.40
N SER A 46 16.76 -2.51 19.60
CA SER A 46 17.46 -2.93 20.82
C SER A 46 17.64 -4.45 20.96
N ASP A 47 16.82 -5.25 20.27
CA ASP A 47 16.62 -6.68 20.56
C ASP A 47 16.92 -7.60 19.36
N ALA A 48 17.10 -7.01 18.17
CA ALA A 48 17.28 -7.74 16.94
C ALA A 48 18.75 -7.84 16.53
N ASP A 49 19.31 -9.03 16.59
CA ASP A 49 20.67 -9.37 16.15
C ASP A 49 20.68 -9.81 14.66
N ILE A 50 19.92 -9.11 13.82
CA ILE A 50 19.84 -9.38 12.38
C ILE A 50 20.14 -8.11 11.59
N ASP A 51 21.14 -8.20 10.71
CA ASP A 51 21.47 -7.13 9.79
C ASP A 51 20.48 -7.04 8.62
N ASP A 52 20.52 -5.91 7.91
CA ASP A 52 19.60 -5.59 6.81
C ASP A 52 19.70 -6.57 5.63
N GLU A 53 20.92 -7.01 5.29
CA GLU A 53 21.16 -7.92 4.17
C GLU A 53 20.59 -9.30 4.47
N ARG A 54 20.82 -9.78 5.69
CA ARG A 54 20.29 -11.07 6.16
C ARG A 54 18.77 -11.03 6.25
N LEU A 55 18.19 -9.97 6.81
CA LEU A 55 16.74 -9.81 6.88
C LEU A 55 16.11 -9.78 5.48
N GLN A 56 16.68 -9.00 4.56
CA GLN A 56 16.20 -8.93 3.17
C GLN A 56 16.29 -10.29 2.48
N ALA A 57 17.39 -11.02 2.66
CA ALA A 57 17.56 -12.36 2.10
C ALA A 57 16.54 -13.36 2.66
N MET A 58 16.25 -13.30 3.96
CA MET A 58 15.23 -14.15 4.59
C MET A 58 13.83 -13.84 4.06
N ILE A 59 13.46 -12.56 3.94
CA ILE A 59 12.16 -12.14 3.38
C ILE A 59 12.01 -12.64 1.94
N ARG A 60 13.04 -12.45 1.09
CA ARG A 60 13.01 -12.86 -0.32
C ARG A 60 13.06 -14.38 -0.53
N ALA A 61 13.47 -15.14 0.47
CA ALA A 61 13.49 -16.59 0.40
C ALA A 61 12.10 -17.22 0.62
N VAL A 62 11.13 -16.44 1.11
CA VAL A 62 9.75 -16.91 1.30
C VAL A 62 9.05 -17.01 -0.06
N ASP A 63 8.55 -18.19 -0.38
CA ASP A 63 7.78 -18.42 -1.61
C ASP A 63 6.58 -17.47 -1.70
N GLY A 64 6.42 -16.80 -2.83
CA GLY A 64 5.33 -15.85 -3.05
C GLY A 64 5.61 -14.41 -2.62
N VAL A 65 6.81 -14.10 -2.10
CA VAL A 65 7.26 -12.72 -1.94
C VAL A 65 7.87 -12.22 -3.25
N GLU A 66 7.35 -11.11 -3.78
CA GLU A 66 7.92 -10.47 -4.97
C GLU A 66 9.13 -9.61 -4.60
N ALA A 67 8.99 -8.77 -3.58
CA ALA A 67 10.03 -7.85 -3.16
C ALA A 67 9.80 -7.30 -1.74
N ALA A 68 10.85 -6.69 -1.23
CA ALA A 68 10.85 -5.99 0.05
C ALA A 68 11.82 -4.81 0.05
N THR A 69 11.49 -3.78 0.81
CA THR A 69 12.29 -2.57 0.99
C THR A 69 12.25 -2.11 2.43
N ALA A 70 13.35 -1.50 2.91
CA ALA A 70 13.33 -0.73 4.13
C ALA A 70 12.53 0.56 3.90
N LEU A 71 11.63 0.89 4.83
CA LEU A 71 10.96 2.19 4.92
C LEU A 71 11.71 3.11 5.89
N THR A 72 12.20 2.53 6.98
CA THR A 72 13.07 3.15 7.98
C THR A 72 14.11 2.11 8.43
N PRO A 73 15.09 2.46 9.28
CA PRO A 73 15.99 1.45 9.86
C PRO A 73 15.27 0.32 10.60
N ASP A 74 14.08 0.55 11.13
CA ASP A 74 13.37 -0.39 12.01
C ASP A 74 12.12 -1.00 11.36
N VAL A 75 11.74 -0.51 10.18
CA VAL A 75 10.51 -0.94 9.50
C VAL A 75 10.82 -1.28 8.06
N TRP A 76 10.47 -2.49 7.69
CA TRP A 76 10.50 -2.97 6.32
C TRP A 76 9.08 -3.19 5.82
N MET A 77 8.91 -3.09 4.51
CA MET A 77 7.70 -3.47 3.82
C MET A 77 8.03 -4.55 2.81
N ALA A 78 7.28 -5.64 2.83
CA ALA A 78 7.30 -6.68 1.81
C ALA A 78 5.96 -6.71 1.06
N TRP A 79 5.97 -7.17 -0.18
CA TRP A 79 4.76 -7.44 -0.94
C TRP A 79 4.85 -8.74 -1.70
N THR A 80 3.69 -9.36 -1.90
CA THR A 80 3.56 -10.65 -2.58
C THR A 80 3.72 -10.52 -4.10
N GLU A 81 3.96 -11.65 -4.75
CA GLU A 81 3.72 -11.81 -6.19
C GLU A 81 2.24 -11.52 -6.54
N PRO A 82 1.93 -11.12 -7.79
CA PRO A 82 0.56 -10.85 -8.20
C PRO A 82 -0.37 -12.04 -7.96
N GLY A 83 -1.57 -11.74 -7.43
CA GLY A 83 -2.59 -12.76 -7.19
C GLY A 83 -2.41 -13.61 -5.93
N ARG A 84 -1.46 -13.25 -5.05
CA ARG A 84 -1.21 -13.89 -3.75
C ARG A 84 -1.33 -12.86 -2.61
N ALA A 85 -1.58 -13.32 -1.39
CA ALA A 85 -1.72 -12.47 -0.21
C ALA A 85 -1.01 -13.08 1.00
N PHE A 86 -0.58 -12.25 1.95
CA PHE A 86 -0.01 -12.70 3.22
C PHE A 86 -1.10 -13.09 4.21
N GLY A 87 -0.83 -14.16 4.96
CA GLY A 87 -1.67 -14.62 6.07
C GLY A 87 -3.04 -15.18 5.64
N SER A 88 -3.61 -15.97 6.53
CA SER A 88 -4.94 -16.57 6.30
C SER A 88 -6.06 -15.63 6.74
N THR A 89 -7.16 -15.63 5.99
CA THR A 89 -8.42 -14.96 6.37
C THR A 89 -9.52 -16.01 6.65
N PRO A 90 -10.45 -15.77 7.60
CA PRO A 90 -11.50 -16.76 7.94
C PRO A 90 -12.47 -17.06 6.80
N ILE A 91 -12.54 -16.18 5.80
CA ILE A 91 -13.36 -16.30 4.60
C ILE A 91 -12.49 -15.97 3.39
N PRO A 92 -12.68 -16.61 2.22
CA PRO A 92 -11.96 -16.23 1.02
C PRO A 92 -12.22 -14.78 0.63
N ILE A 93 -11.16 -13.97 0.55
CA ILE A 93 -11.22 -12.59 0.07
C ILE A 93 -10.45 -12.50 -1.25
N TYR A 94 -11.18 -12.33 -2.35
CA TYR A 94 -10.62 -12.29 -3.70
C TYR A 94 -10.14 -10.92 -4.14
N GLY A 95 -10.55 -9.85 -3.46
CA GLY A 95 -10.06 -8.48 -3.71
C GLY A 95 -9.22 -8.03 -2.53
N GLN A 96 -7.92 -7.86 -2.76
CA GLN A 96 -6.97 -7.44 -1.72
C GLN A 96 -6.15 -6.24 -2.21
N HIS A 97 -5.55 -5.52 -1.27
CA HIS A 97 -4.70 -4.37 -1.54
C HIS A 97 -3.49 -4.36 -0.62
N GLY A 98 -2.70 -3.28 -0.65
CA GLY A 98 -1.52 -3.08 0.19
C GLY A 98 -0.21 -3.00 -0.60
N SER A 99 -0.07 -3.77 -1.68
CA SER A 99 1.14 -3.76 -2.52
C SER A 99 1.28 -2.46 -3.32
N PRO A 100 2.49 -2.08 -3.78
CA PRO A 100 2.69 -0.93 -4.67
C PRO A 100 1.94 -1.00 -6.00
N ARG A 101 1.39 -2.18 -6.36
CA ARG A 101 0.51 -2.37 -7.53
C ARG A 101 -0.87 -1.79 -7.29
N CYS A 102 -1.33 -1.82 -6.03
CA CYS A 102 -2.64 -1.32 -5.62
C CYS A 102 -2.63 0.19 -5.28
N ARG A 103 -1.77 0.97 -5.95
CA ARG A 103 -1.62 2.41 -5.69
C ARG A 103 -2.50 3.27 -6.60
N THR A 104 -3.20 2.67 -7.56
CA THR A 104 -4.02 3.44 -8.50
C THR A 104 -5.27 3.90 -7.78
N GLN A 105 -5.64 5.16 -7.96
CA GLN A 105 -6.80 5.74 -7.31
C GLN A 105 -7.88 6.04 -8.33
N MET A 106 -9.13 5.84 -7.93
CA MET A 106 -10.29 6.20 -8.73
C MET A 106 -10.79 7.58 -8.32
N ALA A 107 -11.22 8.39 -9.28
CA ALA A 107 -11.97 9.61 -9.02
C ALA A 107 -13.24 9.70 -9.88
N ILE A 108 -14.32 10.16 -9.27
CA ILE A 108 -15.59 10.49 -9.95
C ILE A 108 -15.87 11.98 -9.74
N VAL A 109 -15.90 12.72 -10.85
CA VAL A 109 -16.29 14.14 -10.88
C VAL A 109 -17.70 14.25 -11.45
N SER A 110 -18.62 14.81 -10.68
CA SER A 110 -20.04 14.90 -11.08
C SER A 110 -20.73 16.15 -10.55
N GLY A 111 -21.88 16.50 -11.14
CA GLY A 111 -22.73 17.63 -10.73
C GLY A 111 -22.92 18.68 -11.82
N GLY A 112 -23.59 19.79 -11.48
CA GLY A 112 -23.95 20.88 -12.40
C GLY A 112 -23.00 22.08 -12.44
N ASP A 113 -21.86 22.02 -11.75
CA ASP A 113 -20.86 23.10 -11.77
C ASP A 113 -20.15 23.15 -13.12
N HIS A 114 -19.96 24.35 -13.69
CA HIS A 114 -19.33 24.54 -14.99
C HIS A 114 -17.87 24.02 -15.05
N ARG A 115 -17.22 23.87 -13.89
CA ARG A 115 -15.82 23.41 -13.77
C ARG A 115 -15.68 21.90 -13.91
N VAL A 116 -16.74 21.11 -13.81
CA VAL A 116 -16.70 19.63 -13.79
C VAL A 116 -15.86 19.06 -14.93
N ALA A 117 -16.06 19.52 -16.17
CA ALA A 117 -15.33 19.01 -17.33
C ALA A 117 -13.82 19.34 -17.28
N ALA A 118 -13.47 20.52 -16.79
CA ALA A 118 -12.07 20.93 -16.65
C ALA A 118 -11.36 20.13 -15.55
N VAL A 119 -12.02 19.95 -14.40
CA VAL A 119 -11.50 19.15 -13.28
C VAL A 119 -11.31 17.69 -13.67
N ALA A 120 -12.29 17.09 -14.35
CA ALA A 120 -12.18 15.71 -14.82
C ALA A 120 -10.98 15.53 -15.76
N ARG A 121 -10.80 16.46 -16.71
CA ARG A 121 -9.66 16.43 -17.65
C ARG A 121 -8.33 16.64 -16.95
N GLN A 122 -8.27 17.53 -15.96
CA GLN A 122 -7.05 17.74 -15.18
C GLN A 122 -6.65 16.46 -14.44
N ILE A 123 -7.60 15.82 -13.75
CA ILE A 123 -7.36 14.56 -13.03
C ILE A 123 -6.90 13.45 -13.99
N GLU A 124 -7.55 13.32 -15.14
CA GLU A 124 -7.16 12.36 -16.19
C GLU A 124 -5.74 12.62 -16.72
N GLN A 125 -5.25 13.86 -16.72
CA GLN A 125 -3.92 14.19 -17.19
C GLN A 125 -2.85 14.08 -16.10
N SER A 126 -3.17 14.46 -14.86
CA SER A 126 -2.20 14.54 -13.77
C SER A 126 -2.07 13.27 -12.95
N HIS A 127 -3.05 12.36 -13.02
CA HIS A 127 -3.12 11.11 -12.25
C HIS A 127 -2.78 11.34 -10.75
N PRO A 128 -3.59 12.13 -10.02
CA PRO A 128 -3.29 12.49 -8.64
C PRO A 128 -3.07 11.27 -7.74
N SER A 129 -2.10 11.39 -6.83
CA SER A 129 -1.86 10.45 -5.75
C SER A 129 -2.51 10.93 -4.44
N VAL A 130 -2.39 10.11 -3.38
CA VAL A 130 -2.96 10.42 -2.06
C VAL A 130 -2.56 11.81 -1.51
N LEU A 131 -1.36 12.29 -1.83
CA LEU A 131 -0.86 13.58 -1.34
C LEU A 131 -1.39 14.78 -2.16
N ASP A 132 -1.91 14.53 -3.36
CA ASP A 132 -2.31 15.57 -4.30
C ASP A 132 -3.77 16.00 -4.13
N TRP A 133 -4.62 15.13 -3.58
CA TRP A 133 -6.05 15.40 -3.47
C TRP A 133 -6.38 16.60 -2.61
N ALA A 134 -5.77 16.72 -1.43
CA ALA A 134 -6.09 17.82 -0.52
C ALA A 134 -5.72 19.20 -1.11
N PRO A 135 -4.50 19.42 -1.65
CA PRO A 135 -4.17 20.66 -2.36
C PRO A 135 -5.09 20.94 -3.56
N LEU A 136 -5.39 19.91 -4.37
CA LEU A 136 -6.29 20.06 -5.52
C LEU A 136 -7.68 20.50 -5.09
N ILE A 137 -8.26 19.84 -4.08
CA ILE A 137 -9.59 20.17 -3.55
C ILE A 137 -9.61 21.56 -2.93
N ALA A 138 -8.55 21.94 -2.21
CA ALA A 138 -8.44 23.28 -1.63
C ALA A 138 -8.51 24.36 -2.71
N GLY A 139 -7.75 24.21 -3.81
CA GLY A 139 -7.79 25.12 -4.96
C GLY A 139 -9.15 25.20 -5.66
N LEU A 140 -9.88 24.09 -5.73
CA LEU A 140 -11.25 24.09 -6.26
C LEU A 140 -12.24 24.82 -5.35
N LEU A 141 -12.02 24.76 -4.04
CA LEU A 141 -12.84 25.41 -3.04
C LEU A 141 -12.40 26.85 -2.74
N GLN A 142 -11.23 27.28 -3.25
CA GLN A 142 -10.61 28.58 -2.97
C GLN A 142 -10.37 28.78 -1.46
N ILE A 143 -9.87 27.72 -0.81
CA ILE A 143 -9.58 27.69 0.65
C ILE A 143 -8.12 27.34 0.96
N ASP A 144 -7.33 27.12 -0.09
CA ASP A 144 -5.88 27.23 -0.13
C ASP A 144 -5.51 28.68 0.22
N GLY A 145 -5.56 28.98 1.52
CA GLY A 145 -5.49 30.33 2.04
C GLY A 145 -4.35 31.16 1.44
N ASP A 146 -4.62 32.45 1.30
CA ASP A 146 -3.60 33.48 1.12
C ASP A 146 -2.49 33.27 2.17
N ALA A 147 -1.42 32.59 1.75
CA ALA A 147 -0.12 32.71 2.38
C ALA A 147 0.45 34.06 1.94
N SER A 148 -0.07 35.13 2.53
CA SER A 148 0.56 36.45 2.59
C SER A 148 1.64 36.46 3.68
#